data_AF-A0A3A4PLT7-F1
#
_entry.id   AF-A0A3A4PLT7-F1
#
_cell.length_a   1.000
_cell.length_b   1.000
_cell.length_c   1.000
_cell.angle_alpha   90.00
_cell.angle_beta   90.00
_cell.angle_gamma   90.00
#
_symmetry.space_group_name_H-M   'P 1'
#
loop_
_entity.id
_entity.type
_entity.pdbx_description
1 polymer ?
#
loop_
_entity_poly.entity_id
_entity_poly.type
_entity_poly.pdbx_seq_one_letter_code
_entity_poly.pdbx_strand_id
1 'polypeptide(L)'
;MRYLSLSEVLELHRLVLEQSGGMTGIRDLGAIESALALPRMTFGGVDLYQILQEKAAARCFSMVMNHPFIDGNKRVGHAAMETFLVLCRFRIKSAGDSALNRPPIPRQIGR
;
A
#
# COMPACT_ATOMS: atom_id res chain seq x y z
N MET A 1 3.89 -0.83 -15.13
CA MET A 1 3.49 -0.33 -13.79
C MET A 1 4.04 -1.29 -12.74
N ARG A 2 4.73 -0.85 -11.68
CA ARG A 2 5.21 -1.74 -10.61
C ARG A 2 4.15 -1.80 -9.51
N TYR A 3 3.74 -3.00 -9.14
CA TYR A 3 2.77 -3.23 -8.08
C TYR A 3 3.48 -3.71 -6.81
N LEU A 4 2.92 -3.36 -5.66
CA LEU A 4 3.38 -3.93 -4.39
C LEU A 4 2.95 -5.40 -4.29
N SER A 5 3.90 -6.25 -3.91
CA SER A 5 3.63 -7.64 -3.53
C SER A 5 2.99 -7.74 -2.14
N LEU A 6 2.51 -8.93 -1.80
CA LEU A 6 2.02 -9.26 -0.47
C LEU A 6 3.14 -9.11 0.57
N SER A 7 4.33 -9.66 0.30
CA SER A 7 5.48 -9.58 1.20
C SER A 7 5.88 -8.12 1.49
N GLU A 8 5.87 -7.24 0.48
CA GLU A 8 6.16 -5.82 0.65
C GLU A 8 5.11 -5.12 1.54
N VAL A 9 3.84 -5.52 1.47
CA VAL A 9 2.79 -4.96 2.34
C VAL A 9 2.89 -5.46 3.77
N LEU A 10 3.21 -6.75 3.97
CA LEU A 10 3.42 -7.30 5.31
C LEU A 10 4.63 -6.65 6.00
N GLU A 11 5.70 -6.44 5.24
CA GLU A 11 6.86 -5.71 5.74
C GLU A 11 6.54 -4.24 6.02
N LEU A 12 5.73 -3.60 5.18
CA LEU A 12 5.26 -2.24 5.42
C LEU A 12 4.40 -2.16 6.68
N HIS A 13 3.57 -3.16 6.96
CA HIS A 13 2.78 -3.23 8.20
C HIS A 13 3.68 -3.31 9.43
N ARG A 14 4.71 -4.17 9.39
CA ARG A 14 5.73 -4.25 10.45
C ARG A 14 6.40 -2.90 10.69
N LEU A 15 6.91 -2.26 9.64
CA LEU A 15 7.62 -0.97 9.73
C LEU A 15 6.73 0.16 10.26
N VAL A 16 5.48 0.22 9.83
CA VAL A 16 4.51 1.23 10.29
C VAL A 16 4.21 1.05 11.78
N LEU A 17 4.01 -0.19 12.25
CA LEU A 17 3.75 -0.45 13.66
C LEU A 17 4.98 -0.22 14.54
N GLU A 18 6.18 -0.55 14.07
CA GLU A 18 7.42 -0.24 14.79
C GLU A 18 7.60 1.26 15.02
N GLN A 19 7.22 2.08 14.04
CA GLN A 19 7.35 3.52 14.15
C GLN A 19 6.22 4.20 14.96
N SER A 20 5.00 3.66 14.92
CA SER A 20 3.81 4.33 15.46
C SER A 20 3.12 3.60 16.61
N GLY A 21 3.60 2.41 16.99
CA GLY A 21 2.98 1.54 17.98
C GLY A 21 1.71 0.85 17.48
N GLY A 22 1.23 -0.15 18.22
CA GLY A 22 0.01 -0.89 17.90
C GLY A 22 0.20 -2.40 17.95
N MET A 23 -0.89 -3.14 17.72
CA MET A 23 -0.87 -4.60 17.76
C MET A 23 -0.49 -5.19 16.39
N THR A 24 0.49 -6.10 16.41
CA THR A 24 0.82 -6.92 15.23
C THR A 24 -0.23 -7.99 15.00
N GLY A 25 -0.33 -8.48 13.77
CA GLY A 25 -1.24 -9.57 13.41
C GLY A 25 -2.03 -9.30 12.13
N ILE A 26 -2.22 -10.37 11.37
CA ILE A 26 -3.08 -10.41 10.20
C ILE A 26 -4.42 -10.99 10.66
N ARG A 27 -5.50 -10.27 10.37
CA ARG A 27 -6.87 -10.72 10.59
C ARG A 27 -7.39 -11.50 9.41
N ASP A 28 -7.14 -11.01 8.20
CA ASP A 28 -7.63 -11.59 6.95
C ASP A 28 -6.61 -11.37 5.84
N LEU A 29 -5.98 -12.46 5.40
CA LEU A 29 -5.00 -12.45 4.32
C LEU A 29 -5.66 -12.23 2.96
N GLY A 30 -6.84 -12.81 2.73
CA GLY A 30 -7.57 -12.69 1.47
C GLY A 30 -8.02 -11.26 1.21
N ALA A 31 -8.38 -10.52 2.27
CA ALA A 31 -8.65 -9.09 2.18
C ALA A 31 -7.42 -8.27 1.75
N ILE A 32 -6.20 -8.67 2.16
CA ILE A 32 -4.96 -8.04 1.67
C ILE A 32 -4.80 -8.33 0.18
N GLU A 33 -4.83 -9.59 -0.21
CA GLU A 33 -4.65 -10.03 -1.59
C GLU A 33 -5.66 -9.38 -2.55
N SER A 34 -6.93 -9.30 -2.13
CA SER A 34 -7.98 -8.60 -2.86
C SER A 34 -7.61 -7.14 -3.09
N ALA A 35 -7.12 -6.43 -2.07
CA ALA A 35 -6.68 -5.05 -2.22
C ALA A 35 -5.47 -4.91 -3.18
N LEU A 36 -4.56 -5.89 -3.20
CA LEU A 36 -3.42 -5.90 -4.14
C LEU A 36 -3.85 -6.13 -5.60
N ALA A 37 -4.96 -6.84 -5.81
CA ALA A 37 -5.48 -7.19 -7.13
C ALA A 37 -6.24 -6.04 -7.80
N LEU A 38 -6.89 -5.14 -7.02
CA LEU A 38 -7.72 -4.04 -7.53
C LEU A 38 -7.07 -3.19 -8.65
N PRO A 39 -5.78 -2.80 -8.57
CA PRO A 39 -5.12 -2.03 -9.65
C PRO A 39 -5.05 -2.72 -11.02
N ARG A 40 -5.34 -4.03 -11.08
CA ARG A 40 -5.34 -4.86 -12.28
C ARG A 40 -6.74 -5.40 -12.62
N MET A 41 -7.75 -5.00 -11.87
CA MET A 41 -9.11 -5.47 -12.09
C MET A 41 -9.66 -4.87 -13.38
N THR A 42 -10.26 -5.72 -14.21
CA THR A 42 -10.86 -5.34 -15.50
C THR A 42 -12.33 -5.69 -15.53
N PHE A 43 -13.14 -4.90 -16.23
CA PHE A 43 -14.53 -5.20 -16.54
C PHE A 43 -14.75 -5.06 -18.05
N GLY A 44 -15.29 -6.10 -18.70
CA GLY A 44 -15.47 -6.10 -20.16
C GLY A 44 -14.16 -5.97 -20.96
N GLY A 45 -13.04 -6.43 -20.39
CA GLY A 45 -11.70 -6.30 -21.00
C GLY A 45 -11.05 -4.92 -20.86
N VAL A 46 -11.69 -3.98 -20.18
CA VAL A 46 -11.16 -2.64 -19.90
C VAL A 46 -10.76 -2.55 -18.44
N ASP A 47 -9.63 -1.90 -18.16
CA ASP A 47 -9.20 -1.59 -16.78
C ASP A 47 -10.31 -0.85 -16.04
N LEU A 48 -10.71 -1.38 -14.88
CA LEU A 48 -11.78 -0.79 -14.08
C LEU A 48 -11.38 0.58 -13.51
N TYR A 49 -10.09 0.74 -13.20
CA TYR A 49 -9.49 1.98 -12.76
C TYR A 49 -8.50 2.41 -13.83
N GLN A 50 -8.77 3.50 -14.54
CA GLN A 50 -8.06 3.82 -15.78
C GLN A 50 -6.79 4.62 -15.50
N ILE A 51 -6.81 5.47 -14.47
CA ILE A 51 -5.65 6.29 -14.10
C ILE A 51 -4.95 5.76 -12.84
N LEU A 52 -3.67 6.09 -12.70
CA LEU A 52 -2.83 5.65 -11.57
C LEU A 52 -3.42 6.04 -10.21
N GLN A 53 -4.02 7.22 -10.11
CA GLN A 53 -4.61 7.76 -8.89
C GLN A 53 -5.82 6.92 -8.44
N GLU A 54 -6.67 6.50 -9.39
CA GLU A 54 -7.81 5.62 -9.11
C GLU A 54 -7.33 4.24 -8.65
N LYS A 55 -6.33 3.68 -9.32
CA LYS A 55 -5.70 2.40 -8.93
C LYS A 55 -5.12 2.46 -7.51
N ALA A 56 -4.47 3.57 -7.16
CA ALA A 56 -3.90 3.80 -5.84
C ALA A 56 -5.00 3.96 -4.77
N ALA A 57 -6.01 4.78 -5.06
CA ALA A 57 -7.12 5.07 -4.15
C ALA A 57 -7.97 3.82 -3.88
N ALA A 58 -8.32 3.04 -4.91
CA ALA A 58 -9.10 1.82 -4.76
C ALA A 58 -8.43 0.80 -3.84
N ARG A 59 -7.13 0.59 -4.04
CA ARG A 59 -6.31 -0.28 -3.20
C ARG A 59 -6.22 0.22 -1.76
N CYS A 60 -6.00 1.52 -1.57
CA CYS A 60 -5.96 2.15 -0.25
C CYS A 60 -7.29 1.95 0.48
N PHE A 61 -8.38 2.30 -0.18
CA PHE A 61 -9.74 2.19 0.34
C PHE A 61 -10.05 0.75 0.76
N SER A 62 -9.73 -0.23 -0.08
CA SER A 62 -9.95 -1.64 0.25
C SER A 62 -9.14 -2.10 1.47
N MET A 63 -7.86 -1.73 1.60
CA MET A 63 -7.08 -2.04 2.80
C MET A 63 -7.63 -1.37 4.06
N VAL A 64 -8.13 -0.13 3.96
CA VAL A 64 -8.66 0.57 5.13
C VAL A 64 -10.01 0.00 5.55
N MET A 65 -10.91 -0.24 4.60
CA MET A 65 -12.30 -0.64 4.87
C MET A 65 -12.45 -2.12 5.20
N ASN A 66 -11.60 -2.98 4.63
CA ASN A 66 -11.67 -4.43 4.90
C ASN A 66 -10.90 -4.82 6.17
N HIS A 67 -10.25 -3.87 6.84
CA HIS A 67 -9.47 -4.04 8.07
C HIS A 67 -8.66 -5.36 8.14
N PRO A 68 -7.80 -5.67 7.14
CA PRO A 68 -7.13 -6.97 7.07
C PRO A 68 -6.12 -7.23 8.19
N PHE A 69 -5.70 -6.21 8.93
CA PHE A 69 -4.80 -6.31 10.07
C PHE A 69 -5.54 -6.13 11.39
N ILE A 70 -4.96 -6.67 12.47
CA ILE A 70 -5.48 -6.50 13.83
C ILE A 70 -5.46 -5.02 14.24
N ASP A 71 -4.38 -4.30 13.92
CA ASP A 71 -4.26 -2.85 14.07
C ASP A 71 -3.44 -2.26 12.92
N GLY A 72 -3.48 -0.95 12.75
CA GLY A 72 -2.67 -0.21 11.78
C GLY A 72 -3.31 -0.04 10.42
N ASN A 73 -4.53 -0.56 10.19
CA ASN A 73 -5.20 -0.58 8.88
C ASN A 73 -5.17 0.76 8.12
N LYS A 74 -5.52 1.86 8.80
CA LYS A 74 -5.48 3.22 8.21
C LYS A 74 -4.07 3.64 7.82
N ARG A 75 -3.10 3.42 8.72
CA ARG A 75 -1.70 3.81 8.55
C ARG A 75 -1.03 3.00 7.44
N VAL A 76 -1.26 1.69 7.41
CA VAL A 76 -0.74 0.79 6.37
C VAL A 76 -1.42 1.02 5.03
N GLY A 77 -2.73 1.25 5.00
CA GLY A 77 -3.43 1.64 3.77
C GLY A 77 -2.84 2.89 3.13
N HIS A 78 -2.61 3.93 3.94
CA HIS A 78 -1.95 5.16 3.50
C HIS A 78 -0.50 4.92 3.02
N ALA A 79 0.32 4.23 3.82
CA ALA A 79 1.70 3.96 3.45
C ALA A 79 1.80 3.10 2.17
N ALA A 80 0.89 2.14 1.98
CA ALA A 80 0.87 1.28 0.80
C ALA A 80 0.44 2.06 -0.45
N MET A 81 -0.46 3.03 -0.31
CA MET A 81 -0.84 3.97 -1.36
C MET A 81 0.34 4.83 -1.79
N GLU A 82 1.02 5.47 -0.83
CA GLU A 82 2.22 6.27 -1.07
C GLU A 82 3.32 5.45 -1.75
N THR A 83 3.60 4.27 -1.21
CA THR A 83 4.59 3.37 -1.77
C THR A 83 4.23 3.01 -3.21
N PHE A 84 2.98 2.66 -3.50
CA PHE A 84 2.54 2.31 -4.85
C PHE A 84 2.76 3.46 -5.84
N LEU A 85 2.45 4.68 -5.44
CA LEU A 85 2.64 5.87 -6.27
C LEU A 85 4.13 6.12 -6.54
N VAL A 86 4.98 6.06 -5.50
CA VAL A 86 6.44 6.18 -5.64
C VAL A 86 7.00 5.09 -6.57
N LEU A 87 6.55 3.85 -6.41
CA LEU A 87 6.95 2.72 -7.26
C LEU A 87 6.55 2.90 -8.73
N CYS A 88 5.44 3.60 -8.98
CA CYS A 88 4.99 3.96 -10.32
C CYS A 88 5.63 5.26 -10.85
N ARG A 89 6.67 5.78 -10.18
CA ARG A 89 7.38 7.05 -10.50
C ARG A 89 6.53 8.32 -10.36
N PHE A 90 5.46 8.28 -9.57
CA PHE A 90 4.70 9.47 -9.17
C PHE A 90 4.94 9.75 -7.69
N ARG A 91 5.56 10.90 -7.40
CA ARG A 91 5.71 11.36 -6.02
C ARG A 91 4.44 12.10 -5.62
N ILE A 92 3.73 11.65 -4.59
CA ILE A 92 2.63 12.44 -4.01
C ILE A 92 3.25 13.74 -3.49
N LYS A 93 2.74 14.89 -3.94
CA LYS A 93 2.97 16.16 -3.26
C LYS A 93 1.84 16.34 -2.25
N SER A 94 2.12 16.15 -0.97
CA SER A 94 1.23 16.66 0.09
C SER A 94 1.38 18.19 0.14
N ALA A 95 0.29 18.91 0.38
CA ALA A 95 0.26 20.37 0.33
C ALA A 95 0.95 21.06 1.52
N GLY A 96 1.75 20.35 2.32
CA GLY A 96 2.35 20.91 3.54
C GLY A 96 3.57 20.19 4.12
N ASP A 97 4.29 19.37 3.34
CA ASP A 97 5.42 18.60 3.90
C ASP A 97 6.77 19.06 3.35
N SER A 98 7.45 19.88 4.14
CA SER A 98 8.86 20.21 3.96
C SER A 98 9.70 18.99 4.32
N ALA A 99 10.17 18.27 3.29
CA ALA A 99 11.32 17.39 3.34
C ALA A 99 11.30 16.25 4.38
N LEU A 100 10.43 15.26 4.18
CA LEU A 100 10.73 13.92 4.68
C LEU A 100 11.68 13.21 3.70
N ASN A 101 12.98 13.47 3.85
CA ASN A 101 14.05 12.72 3.20
C ASN A 101 14.18 11.33 3.84
N ARG A 102 13.17 10.47 3.69
CA ARG A 102 13.30 9.06 4.06
C ARG A 102 14.08 8.36 2.96
N PRO A 103 15.22 7.71 3.27
CA PRO A 103 15.96 6.95 2.27
C PRO A 103 15.04 5.86 1.69
N PRO A 104 15.20 5.51 0.40
CA PRO A 104 14.50 4.37 -0.17
C PRO A 104 14.78 3.14 0.69
N ILE A 105 13.73 2.38 1.04
CA ILE A 105 13.85 1.14 1.81
C ILE A 105 14.94 0.29 1.15
N PRO A 106 16.03 -0.07 1.86
CA PRO A 106 17.10 -0.86 1.28
C PRO A 106 16.52 -2.16 0.73
N ARG A 107 16.81 -2.47 -0.55
CA ARG A 107 16.58 -3.81 -1.07
C ARG A 107 17.45 -4.78 -0.27
N GLN A 108 16.87 -5.50 0.68
CA GLN A 108 17.52 -6.71 1.18
C GLN A 108 17.45 -7.76 0.09
N ILE A 109 18.54 -7.86 -0.67
CA ILE A 109 18.82 -8.97 -1.58
C ILE A 109 19.17 -10.14 -0.66
N GLY A 110 18.26 -11.10 -0.54
CA GLY A 110 18.47 -12.33 0.23
C GLY A 110 19.63 -13.14 -0.34
N ARG A 111 20.40 -13.74 0.57
CA ARG A 111 21.27 -14.90 0.31
C ARG A 111 20.48 -16.18 0.48
#